data_AF-A0AAQ1KD90-F1
#
_entry.id   AF-A0AAQ1KD90-F1
#
_cell.length_a   1.000
_cell.length_b   1.000
_cell.length_c   1.000
_cell.angle_alpha   90.00
_cell.angle_beta   90.00
_cell.angle_gamma   90.00
#
_symmetry.space_group_name_H-M   'P 1'
#
loop_
_entity.id
_entity.type
_entity.pdbx_description
1 polymer ?
#
loop_
_entity_poly.entity_id
_entity_poly.type
_entity_poly.pdbx_seq_one_letter_code
_entity_poly.pdbx_strand_id
1 'polypeptide(L)'
;MSWWGSAREEAEKAHSARISLDEQGVARVKVQWLFRGVVAEGGQRFALIAKDAAAPLLRYAPGDQLPGGERLERIAGQGIRFSLSEDGATQDFERKLYAPLE
;
A
#
# COMPACT_ATOMS: atom_id res chain seq x y z
N MET A 1 7.47 -17.98 -29.93
CA MET A 1 6.30 -17.19 -29.51
C MET A 1 6.14 -17.34 -28.01
N SER A 2 6.85 -16.53 -27.21
CA SER A 2 6.76 -16.57 -25.74
C SER A 2 6.19 -15.24 -25.26
N TRP A 3 4.86 -15.13 -25.27
CA TRP A 3 4.12 -13.89 -24.97
C TRP A 3 3.80 -13.71 -23.47
N TRP A 4 4.43 -14.50 -22.59
CA TRP A 4 4.17 -14.48 -21.14
C TRP A 4 5.35 -13.96 -20.29
N GLY A 5 6.53 -13.74 -20.87
CA GLY A 5 7.70 -13.23 -20.12
C GLY A 5 7.65 -11.73 -19.84
N SER A 6 7.14 -10.95 -20.79
CA SER A 6 7.24 -9.48 -20.77
C SER A 6 6.33 -8.82 -19.73
N ALA A 7 5.14 -9.37 -19.46
CA ALA A 7 4.19 -8.77 -18.53
C ALA A 7 4.66 -8.82 -17.07
N ARG A 8 5.40 -9.87 -16.69
CA ARG A 8 5.94 -10.04 -15.33
C ARG A 8 7.14 -9.12 -15.10
N GLU A 9 8.06 -9.04 -16.06
CA GLU A 9 9.19 -8.09 -15.98
C GLU A 9 8.72 -6.62 -16.00
N GLU A 10 7.67 -6.29 -16.75
CA GLU A 10 7.09 -4.95 -16.75
C GLU A 10 6.36 -4.63 -15.42
N ALA A 11 5.64 -5.60 -14.84
CA ALA A 11 5.03 -5.46 -13.53
C ALA A 11 6.09 -5.27 -12.43
N GLU A 12 7.17 -6.05 -12.45
CA GLU A 12 8.31 -5.93 -11.52
C GLU A 12 9.06 -4.61 -11.67
N LYS A 13 9.24 -4.10 -12.90
CA LYS A 13 9.81 -2.76 -13.14
C LYS A 13 8.89 -1.64 -12.66
N ALA A 14 7.58 -1.74 -12.92
CA ALA A 14 6.60 -0.77 -12.45
C ALA A 14 6.47 -0.79 -10.91
N HIS A 15 6.65 -1.96 -10.29
CA HIS A 15 6.68 -2.15 -8.84
C HIS A 15 7.95 -1.54 -8.22
N SER A 16 9.12 -1.80 -8.81
CA SER A 16 10.41 -1.25 -8.37
C SER A 16 10.47 0.27 -8.48
N ALA A 17 9.81 0.87 -9.48
CA ALA A 17 9.70 2.32 -9.62
C ALA A 17 8.82 2.99 -8.54
N ARG A 18 7.98 2.22 -7.82
CA ARG A 18 7.11 2.75 -6.76
C ARG A 18 7.78 2.75 -5.39
N ILE A 19 8.86 2.00 -5.19
CA ILE A 19 9.51 1.82 -3.89
C ILE A 19 10.86 2.52 -3.94
N SER A 20 10.99 3.60 -3.18
CA SER A 20 12.26 4.30 -2.97
C SER A 20 12.74 4.09 -1.55
N LEU A 21 14.02 3.78 -1.37
CA LEU A 21 14.66 3.72 -0.05
C LEU A 21 15.32 5.07 0.21
N ASP A 22 15.07 5.68 1.36
CA ASP A 22 15.83 6.85 1.80
C ASP A 22 17.19 6.45 2.41
N GLU A 23 18.05 7.44 2.65
CA GLU A 23 19.40 7.25 3.21
C GLU A 23 19.38 6.61 4.61
N GLN A 24 18.22 6.58 5.26
CA GLN A 24 17.98 5.97 6.57
C GLN A 24 17.41 4.54 6.45
N GLY A 25 17.25 4.01 5.24
CA GLY A 25 16.76 2.66 4.98
C GLY A 25 15.24 2.51 5.06
N VAL A 26 14.47 3.59 5.03
CA VAL A 26 13.00 3.55 5.04
C VAL A 26 12.47 3.42 3.62
N ALA A 27 11.72 2.35 3.37
CA ALA A 27 11.02 2.14 2.11
C ALA A 27 9.78 3.06 2.02
N ARG A 28 9.82 4.01 1.09
CA ARG A 28 8.70 4.87 0.71
C ARG A 28 8.03 4.30 -0.53
N VAL A 29 6.77 3.94 -0.38
CA VAL A 29 5.94 3.43 -1.48
C VAL A 29 5.05 4.54 -2.01
N LYS A 30 5.16 4.83 -3.31
CA LYS A 30 4.25 5.74 -4.00
C LYS A 30 2.95 5.01 -4.33
N VAL A 31 1.90 5.39 -3.63
CA VAL A 31 0.54 4.88 -3.86
C VAL A 31 -0.17 5.67 -4.95
N GLN A 32 -1.11 5.02 -5.65
CA GLN A 32 -1.91 5.60 -6.73
C GLN A 32 -3.28 6.10 -6.24
N TRP A 33 -3.34 6.61 -5.01
CA TRP A 33 -4.57 7.09 -4.40
C TRP A 33 -4.29 8.16 -3.35
N LEU A 34 -5.32 8.93 -3.03
CA LEU A 34 -5.28 10.04 -2.08
C LEU A 34 -6.08 9.67 -0.83
N PHE A 35 -5.40 9.61 0.31
CA PHE A 35 -6.05 9.50 1.61
C PHE A 35 -6.62 10.85 2.04
N ARG A 36 -7.91 10.89 2.38
CA ARG A 36 -8.56 12.11 2.89
C ARG A 36 -8.89 12.05 4.37
N GLY A 37 -9.02 10.85 4.95
CA GLY A 37 -9.24 10.70 6.38
C GLY A 37 -10.01 9.44 6.74
N VAL A 38 -10.50 9.43 7.97
CA VAL A 38 -11.30 8.34 8.54
C VAL A 38 -12.64 8.89 8.97
N VAL A 39 -13.71 8.17 8.67
CA VAL A 39 -15.05 8.43 9.21
C VAL A 39 -15.49 7.28 10.10
N ALA A 40 -16.13 7.59 11.21
CA ALA A 40 -16.75 6.61 12.09
C ALA A 40 -18.28 6.74 12.00
N GLU A 41 -18.96 5.66 11.65
CA GLU A 41 -20.41 5.60 11.48
C GLU A 41 -20.91 4.26 12.03
N GLY A 42 -21.95 4.28 12.88
CA GLY A 42 -22.55 3.05 13.42
C GLY A 42 -21.60 2.17 14.24
N GLY A 43 -20.55 2.74 14.84
CA GLY A 43 -19.52 1.99 15.58
C GLY A 43 -18.44 1.36 14.69
N GLN A 44 -18.54 1.50 13.37
CA GLN A 44 -17.54 1.05 12.41
C GLN A 44 -16.73 2.23 11.85
N ARG A 45 -15.47 1.98 11.50
CA ARG A 45 -14.60 2.97 10.86
C ARG A 45 -14.41 2.65 9.39
N PHE A 46 -14.36 3.70 8.58
CA PHE A 46 -14.11 3.64 7.14
C PHE A 46 -13.00 4.63 6.76
N ALA A 47 -12.14 4.23 5.83
CA ALA A 47 -11.16 5.09 5.22
C ALA A 47 -11.80 5.82 4.03
N LEU A 48 -11.56 7.13 3.92
CA LEU A 48 -11.99 7.94 2.79
C LEU A 48 -10.83 8.09 1.82
N ILE A 49 -10.94 7.44 0.66
CA ILE A 49 -9.88 7.35 -0.34
C ILE A 49 -10.45 7.70 -1.71
N ALA A 50 -9.72 8.54 -2.45
CA ALA A 50 -9.99 8.84 -3.85
C ALA A 50 -8.86 8.28 -4.71
N LYS A 51 -9.17 7.80 -5.91
CA LYS A 51 -8.14 7.31 -6.85
C LYS A 51 -7.17 8.42 -7.27
N ASP A 52 -7.68 9.62 -7.47
CA ASP A 52 -6.89 10.80 -7.82
C ASP A 52 -7.65 12.08 -7.38
N ALA A 53 -7.17 13.25 -7.79
CA ALA A 53 -7.77 14.53 -7.41
C ALA A 53 -9.13 14.82 -8.09
N ALA A 54 -9.42 14.18 -9.22
CA ALA A 54 -10.66 14.35 -9.98
C ALA A 54 -11.70 13.25 -9.67
N ALA A 55 -11.25 12.12 -9.12
CA ALA A 55 -12.09 11.00 -8.76
C ALA A 55 -12.96 11.28 -7.52
N PRO A 56 -14.17 10.68 -7.44
CA PRO A 56 -15.00 10.78 -6.25
C PRO A 56 -14.33 10.12 -5.04
N LEU A 57 -14.68 10.63 -3.86
CA LEU A 57 -14.22 10.08 -2.59
C LEU A 57 -15.06 8.87 -2.20
N LEU A 58 -14.41 7.71 -2.03
CA LEU A 58 -15.07 6.45 -1.70
C LEU A 58 -14.71 6.00 -0.28
N ARG A 59 -15.60 5.18 0.30
CA ARG A 59 -15.44 4.57 1.63
C ARG A 59 -14.87 3.17 1.48
N TYR A 60 -13.86 2.85 2.27
CA TYR A 60 -13.23 1.54 2.33
C TYR A 60 -13.20 1.01 3.76
N ALA A 61 -13.53 -0.27 3.92
CA ALA A 61 -13.48 -1.01 5.17
C ALA A 61 -12.24 -1.94 5.20
N PRO A 62 -11.82 -2.40 6.40
CA PRO A 62 -10.78 -3.42 6.50
C PRO A 62 -11.17 -4.67 5.70
N GLY A 63 -10.26 -5.09 4.82
CA GLY A 63 -10.44 -6.20 3.89
C GLY A 63 -10.67 -5.79 2.44
N ASP A 64 -11.01 -4.52 2.18
CA ASP A 64 -11.27 -4.02 0.84
C ASP A 64 -9.98 -3.84 0.03
N GLN A 65 -10.11 -3.93 -1.30
CA GLN A 65 -9.03 -3.63 -2.22
C GLN A 65 -9.05 -2.14 -2.60
N LEU A 66 -7.93 -1.47 -2.38
CA LEU A 66 -7.69 -0.07 -2.71
C LEU A 66 -7.44 0.11 -4.22
N PRO A 67 -7.56 1.35 -4.75
CA PRO A 67 -7.44 1.60 -6.18
C PRO A 67 -6.11 1.17 -6.82
N GLY A 68 -5.03 1.07 -6.04
CA GLY A 68 -3.72 0.62 -6.51
C GLY A 68 -3.52 -0.90 -6.45
N GLY A 69 -4.54 -1.66 -6.05
CA GLY A 69 -4.48 -3.10 -5.85
C GLY A 69 -4.09 -3.53 -4.44
N GLU A 70 -3.76 -2.59 -3.56
CA GLU A 70 -3.41 -2.86 -2.15
C GLU A 70 -4.63 -3.33 -1.35
N ARG A 71 -4.43 -4.13 -0.30
CA ARG A 71 -5.50 -4.53 0.62
C ARG A 71 -5.48 -3.67 1.87
N LEU A 72 -6.62 -3.10 2.24
CA LEU A 72 -6.77 -2.34 3.48
C LEU A 72 -6.81 -3.29 4.67
N GLU A 73 -5.82 -3.23 5.57
CA GLU A 73 -5.70 -4.16 6.70
C GLU A 73 -6.35 -3.61 7.97
N ARG A 74 -6.15 -2.32 8.24
CA ARG A 74 -6.61 -1.71 9.49
C ARG A 74 -6.81 -0.21 9.33
N ILE A 75 -7.80 0.29 10.06
CA ILE A 75 -8.09 1.71 10.21
C ILE A 75 -7.89 2.10 11.69
N ALA A 76 -6.89 2.93 11.96
CA ALA A 76 -6.53 3.42 13.28
C ALA A 76 -6.80 4.94 13.40
N GLY A 77 -6.74 5.48 14.62
CA GLY A 77 -6.93 6.91 14.85
C GLY A 77 -5.87 7.78 14.15
N GLN A 78 -4.65 7.28 14.03
CA GLN A 78 -3.52 7.97 13.39
C GLN A 78 -3.38 7.72 11.88
N GLY A 79 -4.28 6.96 11.27
CA GLY A 79 -4.22 6.63 9.83
C GLY A 79 -4.61 5.19 9.51
N ILE A 80 -4.17 4.71 8.35
CA ILE A 80 -4.51 3.39 7.83
C ILE A 80 -3.26 2.51 7.66
N ARG A 81 -3.46 1.20 7.70
CA ARG A 81 -2.47 0.19 7.33
C ARG A 81 -3.01 -0.59 6.14
N PHE A 82 -2.18 -0.77 5.12
CA PHE A 82 -2.48 -1.58 3.95
C PHE A 82 -1.31 -2.52 3.63
N SER A 83 -1.60 -3.59 2.90
CA SER A 83 -0.62 -4.52 2.36
C SER A 83 -0.61 -4.40 0.84
N LEU A 84 0.56 -4.54 0.22
CA LEU A 84 0.66 -4.64 -1.24
C LEU A 84 0.23 -6.06 -1.61
N SER A 85 -0.77 -6.18 -2.49
CA SER A 85 -1.22 -7.50 -2.95
C SER A 85 -0.26 -8.00 -4.03
N GLU A 86 0.70 -8.85 -3.68
CA GLU A 86 1.28 -9.81 -4.63
C GLU A 86 1.35 -11.19 -3.98
N ASP A 87 0.96 -12.19 -4.77
CA ASP A 87 0.92 -13.61 -4.50
C ASP A 87 1.89 -14.09 -3.41
N GLY A 88 1.37 -14.36 -2.21
CA GLY A 88 1.91 -15.34 -1.24
C GLY A 88 3.36 -15.17 -0.75
N ALA A 89 4.11 -14.18 -1.23
CA ALA A 89 5.45 -13.88 -0.82
C ALA A 89 5.40 -12.50 -0.18
N THR A 90 5.34 -12.50 1.16
CA THR A 90 5.92 -11.43 1.95
C THR A 90 7.25 -11.11 1.29
N GLN A 91 7.37 -9.98 0.57
CA GLN A 91 8.68 -9.43 0.30
C GLN A 91 9.21 -9.11 1.70
N ASP A 92 10.02 -10.03 2.23
CA ASP A 92 10.77 -9.87 3.44
C ASP A 92 11.69 -8.68 3.21
N PHE A 93 11.17 -7.48 3.44
CA PHE A 93 12.02 -6.34 3.75
C PHE A 93 12.85 -6.81 4.94
N GLU A 94 14.14 -7.03 4.73
CA GLU A 94 15.07 -7.44 5.76
C GLU A 94 15.10 -6.33 6.83
N ARG A 95 14.21 -6.45 7.81
CA ARG A 95 14.11 -5.53 8.94
C ARG A 95 15.24 -5.90 9.88
N LYS A 96 16.42 -5.34 9.64
CA LYS A 96 17.47 -5.33 10.65
C LYS A 96 16.96 -4.53 11.84
N LEU A 97 16.51 -5.24 12.87
CA LEU A 97 16.25 -4.69 14.19
C LEU A 97 17.55 -4.04 14.67
N TYR A 98 17.58 -2.72 14.69
CA TYR A 98 18.67 -1.99 15.32
C TYR A 98 18.49 -2.13 16.84
N ALA A 99 19.19 -3.09 17.43
CA ALA A 99 19.36 -3.14 18.88
C ALA A 99 20.57 -2.27 19.24
N PRO A 100 20.40 -1.18 20.00
CA PRO A 100 21.55 -0.44 20.50
C PRO A 100 22.34 -1.38 21.42
N LEU A 101 23.63 -1.57 21.11
CA LEU A 101 24.58 -2.23 22.00
C LEU A 101 24.78 -1.32 23.22
N GLU A 102 24.55 -1.86 24.41
CA GLU A 102 24.97 -1.25 25.69
C GLU A 102 26.50 -1.14 25.78
#